data_AF-A0A1A8ELX5-F1
#
_entry.id   AF-A0A1A8ELX5-F1
#
_cell.length_a   1.000
_cell.length_b   1.000
_cell.length_c   1.000
_cell.angle_alpha   90.00
_cell.angle_beta   90.00
_cell.angle_gamma   90.00
#
_symmetry.space_group_name_H-M   'P 1'
#
loop_
_entity.id
_entity.type
_entity.pdbx_description
1 polymer ?
#
loop_
_entity_poly.entity_id
_entity_poly.type
_entity_poly.pdbx_seq_one_letter_code
_entity_poly.pdbx_strand_id
1 'polypeptide(L)' 'VRHSECPSGSGVLTAGTPEKDTVCHICSNGTFSDISSAQDDCKQHSGCEGAGQELVLKGSTWHDNLCANREELKDGAE' A
#
# COMPACT_ATOMS: atom_id res chain seq x y z
N VAL A 1 5.98 -7.32 -24.29
CA VAL A 1 6.31 -8.41 -23.34
C VAL A 1 5.41 -8.23 -22.14
N ARG A 2 4.84 -9.30 -21.58
CA ARG A 2 4.11 -9.24 -20.32
C ARG A 2 5.08 -9.58 -19.20
N HIS A 3 5.18 -8.71 -18.20
CA HIS A 3 6.05 -8.90 -17.05
C HIS A 3 5.29 -9.50 -15.88
N SER A 4 5.99 -10.17 -14.97
CA SER A 4 5.38 -10.66 -13.73
C SER A 4 4.93 -9.49 -12.87
N GLU A 5 3.74 -9.63 -12.28
CA GLU A 5 3.20 -8.65 -11.36
C GLU A 5 3.77 -8.86 -9.96
N CYS A 6 4.12 -7.77 -9.29
CA CYS A 6 4.45 -7.78 -7.89
C CYS A 6 3.17 -7.97 -7.09
N PRO A 7 3.08 -8.95 -6.17
CA PRO A 7 1.88 -9.17 -5.37
C PRO A 7 1.69 -8.06 -4.34
N SER A 8 0.48 -7.95 -3.79
CA SER A 8 0.20 -7.09 -2.63
C SER A 8 1.20 -7.37 -1.51
N GLY A 9 1.71 -6.32 -0.86
CA GLY A 9 2.87 -6.43 0.03
C GLY A 9 4.21 -6.09 -0.63
N SER A 10 4.26 -6.07 -1.97
CA SER A 10 5.48 -5.85 -2.76
C SER A 10 5.28 -4.80 -3.85
N GLY A 11 6.34 -4.06 -4.15
CA GLY A 11 6.38 -3.04 -5.19
C GLY A 11 7.50 -3.31 -6.20
N VAL A 12 7.44 -2.61 -7.32
CA VAL A 12 8.45 -2.70 -8.39
C VAL A 12 9.75 -2.02 -7.97
N LEU A 13 10.79 -2.83 -7.75
CA LEU A 13 12.15 -2.35 -7.54
C LEU A 13 12.81 -1.93 -8.85
N THR A 14 12.58 -2.70 -9.91
CA THR A 14 13.14 -2.46 -11.23
C THR A 14 12.12 -2.85 -12.28
N ALA A 15 11.75 -1.88 -13.12
CA ALA A 15 10.83 -2.12 -14.21
C ALA A 15 11.40 -3.16 -15.19
N GLY A 16 10.54 -4.07 -15.66
CA GLY A 16 10.88 -5.01 -16.70
C GLY A 16 11.31 -4.31 -17.99
N THR A 17 12.25 -4.92 -18.70
CA THR A 17 12.71 -4.51 -20.04
C THR A 17 12.32 -5.60 -21.05
N PRO A 18 12.45 -5.40 -22.36
CA PRO A 18 12.12 -6.44 -23.35
C PRO A 18 12.88 -7.77 -23.12
N GLU A 19 14.01 -7.72 -22.41
CA GLU A 19 14.91 -8.84 -22.14
C GLU A 19 14.84 -9.35 -20.70
N LYS A 20 14.33 -8.55 -19.75
CA LYS A 20 14.31 -8.86 -18.31
C LYS A 20 12.95 -8.63 -17.71
N ASP A 21 12.58 -9.52 -16.79
CA ASP A 21 11.32 -9.38 -16.09
C ASP A 21 11.35 -8.29 -15.01
N THR A 22 10.18 -7.85 -14.57
CA THR A 22 10.04 -6.92 -13.46
C THR A 22 10.60 -7.55 -12.18
N VAL A 23 11.42 -6.80 -11.46
CA VAL A 23 11.95 -7.21 -10.16
C VAL A 23 11.14 -6.56 -9.06
N CYS A 24 10.61 -7.38 -8.15
CA CYS A 24 9.81 -6.93 -7.02
C CYS A 24 10.64 -6.90 -5.73
N HIS A 25 10.27 -6.00 -4.82
CA HIS A 25 10.77 -6.00 -3.44
C HIS A 25 9.62 -5.89 -2.45
N ILE A 26 9.84 -6.36 -1.23
CA ILE A 26 8.87 -6.21 -0.13
C ILE A 26 8.82 -4.74 0.28
N CYS A 27 7.62 -4.20 0.48
CA CYS A 27 7.44 -2.84 0.96
C CYS A 27 8.06 -2.65 2.35
N SER A 28 8.72 -1.52 2.55
CA SER A 28 9.35 -1.18 3.82
C SER A 28 8.33 -0.61 4.81
N ASN A 29 8.66 -0.58 6.11
CA ASN A 29 7.79 0.04 7.11
C ASN A 29 7.50 1.50 6.73
N GLY A 30 6.21 1.87 6.67
CA GLY A 30 5.76 3.18 6.22
C GLY A 30 5.32 3.22 4.74
N THR A 31 5.40 2.09 4.04
CA THR A 31 4.92 1.92 2.67
C THR A 31 4.10 0.64 2.52
N PHE A 32 3.22 0.62 1.53
CA PHE A 32 2.36 -0.50 1.22
C PHE A 32 2.07 -0.64 -0.27
N SER A 33 1.64 -1.82 -0.69
CA SER A 33 1.04 -2.06 -2.00
C SER A 33 -0.16 -2.98 -1.82
N ASP A 34 -1.37 -2.49 -2.11
CA ASP A 34 -2.59 -3.31 -2.00
C ASP A 34 -2.92 -4.04 -3.32
N ILE A 35 -2.31 -3.61 -4.42
CA ILE A 35 -2.57 -4.16 -5.76
C ILE A 35 -1.47 -5.11 -6.21
N SER A 36 -1.83 -6.03 -7.10
CA SER A 36 -0.85 -6.74 -7.91
C SER A 36 -0.51 -5.91 -9.14
N SER A 37 0.75 -5.53 -9.33
CA SER A 37 1.16 -4.74 -10.50
C SER A 37 2.61 -5.01 -10.91
N ALA A 38 2.85 -5.06 -12.21
CA ALA A 38 4.19 -5.15 -12.77
C ALA A 38 4.88 -3.78 -12.95
N GLN A 39 4.22 -2.69 -12.56
CA GLN A 39 4.69 -1.32 -12.77
C GLN A 39 4.61 -0.42 -11.53
N ASP A 40 3.73 -0.71 -10.57
CA ASP A 40 3.54 0.13 -9.37
C ASP A 40 4.60 -0.16 -8.30
N ASP A 41 5.18 0.90 -7.75
CA ASP A 41 6.04 0.83 -6.57
C ASP A 41 5.22 0.86 -5.27
N CYS A 42 5.87 0.56 -4.14
CA CYS A 42 5.27 0.70 -2.82
C CYS A 42 4.86 2.16 -2.55
N LYS A 43 3.57 2.36 -2.23
CA LYS A 43 2.99 3.66 -1.90
C LYS A 43 3.26 4.01 -0.44
N GLN A 44 3.44 5.28 -0.13
CA GLN A 44 3.58 5.71 1.27
C GLN A 44 2.26 5.56 2.02
N HIS A 45 2.35 5.26 3.31
CA HIS A 45 1.18 5.26 4.16
C HIS A 45 0.60 6.67 4.32
N SER A 46 -0.72 6.78 4.26
CA SER A 46 -1.44 8.03 4.50
C SER A 46 -1.28 8.47 5.95
N GLY A 47 -1.01 9.76 6.15
CA GLY A 47 -0.98 10.37 7.48
C GLY A 47 -2.40 10.65 7.98
N CYS A 48 -2.67 10.35 9.25
CA CYS A 48 -3.97 10.61 9.87
C CYS A 48 -4.10 12.02 10.47
N GLU A 49 -3.12 12.91 10.27
CA GLU A 49 -3.13 14.28 10.82
C GLU A 49 -4.16 15.22 10.14
N GLY A 50 -4.97 14.72 9.22
CA GLY A 50 -6.07 15.46 8.59
C GLY A 50 -7.34 15.51 9.45
N ALA A 51 -7.97 16.68 9.54
CA ALA A 51 -9.38 16.86 9.95
C ALA A 51 -9.85 16.06 11.19
N GLY A 52 -9.06 16.05 12.28
CA GLY A 52 -9.46 15.40 13.54
C GLY A 52 -9.47 13.87 13.52
N GLN A 53 -8.91 13.26 12.47
CA GLN A 53 -8.78 11.82 12.36
C GLN A 53 -7.69 11.31 13.30
N GLU A 54 -7.92 10.14 13.88
CA GLU A 54 -6.93 9.40 14.66
C GLU A 54 -6.54 8.12 13.93
N LEU A 55 -5.28 7.72 14.09
CA LEU A 55 -4.81 6.44 13.58
C LEU A 55 -5.49 5.31 14.35
N VAL A 56 -6.42 4.62 13.71
CA VAL A 56 -7.14 3.48 14.29
C VAL A 56 -6.36 2.20 14.07
N LEU A 57 -5.86 2.00 12.85
CA LEU A 57 -5.05 0.84 12.51
C LEU A 57 -3.81 1.27 11.75
N LYS A 58 -2.64 0.89 12.28
CA LYS A 58 -1.37 1.09 11.59
C LYS A 58 -1.32 0.22 10.33
N GLY A 59 -0.93 0.83 9.22
CA GLY A 59 -0.70 0.20 7.94
C GLY A 59 0.37 -0.88 7.99
N SER A 60 0.27 -1.83 7.08
CA SER A 60 1.27 -2.89 6.87
C SER A 60 1.84 -2.81 5.46
N THR A 61 2.65 -3.79 5.05
CA THR A 61 3.21 -3.82 3.69
C THR A 61 2.15 -3.95 2.59
N TRP A 62 0.94 -4.42 2.92
CA TRP A 62 -0.13 -4.73 1.98
C TRP A 62 -1.39 -3.85 2.15
N HIS A 63 -1.42 -2.96 3.14
CA HIS A 63 -2.55 -2.04 3.35
C HIS A 63 -2.09 -0.72 3.97
N ASP A 64 -2.87 0.32 3.72
CA ASP A 64 -2.63 1.65 4.27
C ASP A 64 -2.99 1.77 5.76
N ASN A 65 -2.54 2.85 6.40
CA ASN A 65 -3.07 3.33 7.66
C ASN A 65 -4.58 3.55 7.54
N LEU A 66 -5.35 3.01 8.49
CA LEU A 66 -6.77 3.35 8.62
C LEU A 66 -6.89 4.50 9.62
N CYS A 67 -7.35 5.63 9.08
CA CYS A 67 -7.65 6.83 9.84
C CYS A 67 -9.16 6.94 9.97
N ALA A 68 -9.67 7.10 11.18
CA ALA A 68 -11.10 7.38 11.40
C ALA A 68 -11.26 8.64 12.22
N ASN A 69 -12.37 9.34 11.99
CA ASN A 69 -12.82 10.36 12.91
C ASN A 69 -13.53 9.70 14.09
N ARG A 70 -13.52 10.35 15.25
CA ARG A 70 -14.25 9.89 16.45
C ARG A 70 -15.77 9.79 16.23
N GLU A 71 -16.27 10.47 15.20
CA GLU A 71 -17.66 10.43 14.76
C GLU A 71 -17.96 9.15 13.96
N GLU A 72 -17.07 8.76 13.02
CA GLU A 72 -17.21 7.58 12.15
C GLU A 72 -17.17 6.25 12.91
N LEU A 73 -16.49 6.19 14.07
CA LEU A 73 -16.40 4.99 14.91
C LEU A 73 -17.73 4.64 15.60
N LYS A 74 -18.75 5.50 15.55
CA LYS A 74 -20.06 5.27 16.17
C LYS A 74 -21.02 4.47 15.27
N ASP A 75 -20.75 4.43 13.97
CA ASP A 75 -21.67 3.90 12.96
C ASP A 75 -21.22 2.54 12.38
N GLY A 76 -20.04 2.03 12.79
CA GLY A 76 -19.47 0.77 12.29
C GLY A 76 -19.88 -0.51 13.04
N ALA A 77 -20.97 -0.47 13.82
CA ALA A 77 -21.51 -1.63 14.52
C ALA A 77 -22.91 -1.96 14.02
N GLU A 78 -23.01 -2.44 12.79
CA GLU A 78 -24.17 -3.18 12.28
C GLU A 78 -23.76 -4.57 11.79
#